data_AF-S7QBJ2-F1
#
_entry.id   AF-S7QBJ2-F1
#
_cell.length_a   1.000
_cell.length_b   1.000
_cell.length_c   1.000
_cell.angle_alpha   90.00
_cell.angle_beta   90.00
_cell.angle_gamma   90.00
#
_symmetry.space_group_name_H-M   'P 1'
#
loop_
_entity.id
_entity.type
_entity.pdbx_description
1 polymer ?
#
loop_
_entity_poly.entity_id
_entity_poly.type
_entity_poly.pdbx_seq_one_letter_code
_entity_poly.pdbx_strand_id
1 'polypeptide(L)'
;METQPWRASLPNETWHAIFALLPPPALLAAALVSHQWHALAARTLYAAIAIADSPLLPAPHKAARLAAALAARPHLAAYPRRLSFRTHAHGAADALAAILPLLRDLDALELSTAPGRLDPALLAGVRSLALTSAPRARELAALAAGKRPLAELDLGGVSVTPVLLRDVSRALTRVRVLRVRLALRHTLHFALSGIALLAALTPVLGAFPLLIELDLSPTDVVGRAQPAEEHSLCATYARACPALARVVFPSKMEWLFLSKEEIWVSKYL
;
A
#
# COMPACT_ATOMS: atom_id res chain seq x y z
N MET A 1 -50.50 -6.11 23.69
CA MET A 1 -49.07 -6.31 23.37
C MET A 1 -48.65 -5.17 22.45
N GLU A 2 -48.21 -4.06 23.04
CA GLU A 2 -47.72 -2.90 22.29
C GLU A 2 -46.35 -3.20 21.70
N THR A 3 -46.25 -3.10 20.39
CA THR A 3 -44.99 -3.15 19.63
C THR A 3 -44.12 -1.97 20.05
N GLN A 4 -43.00 -2.22 20.73
CA GLN A 4 -42.04 -1.19 21.18
C GLN A 4 -41.61 -0.27 20.01
N PRO A 5 -42.02 1.01 19.99
CA PRO A 5 -41.80 1.91 18.86
C PRO A 5 -40.38 2.49 18.77
N TRP A 6 -39.53 2.26 19.78
CA TRP A 6 -38.16 2.77 19.82
C TRP A 6 -37.14 1.88 19.09
N ARG A 7 -37.55 0.73 18.53
CA ARG A 7 -36.71 -0.08 17.62
C ARG A 7 -36.64 0.54 16.22
N ALA A 8 -36.49 1.85 16.11
CA ALA A 8 -35.98 2.45 14.89
C ALA A 8 -34.54 1.95 14.73
N SER A 9 -34.38 0.82 14.04
CA SER A 9 -33.07 0.26 13.73
C SER A 9 -32.29 1.32 12.97
N LEU A 10 -31.14 1.74 13.50
CA LEU A 10 -30.26 2.66 12.79
C LEU A 10 -29.94 2.07 11.40
N PRO A 11 -29.81 2.90 10.36
CA PRO A 11 -29.34 2.46 9.05
C PRO A 11 -28.02 1.67 9.16
N ASN A 12 -27.81 0.71 8.26
CA ASN A 12 -26.61 -0.14 8.28
C ASN A 12 -25.33 0.68 8.13
N GLU A 13 -25.39 1.81 7.42
CA GLU A 13 -24.31 2.76 7.21
C GLU A 13 -23.87 3.39 8.54
N THR A 14 -24.83 3.75 9.40
CA THR A 14 -24.56 4.30 10.74
C THR A 14 -23.90 3.27 11.62
N TRP A 15 -24.39 2.03 11.62
CA TRP A 15 -23.75 0.94 12.37
C TRP A 15 -22.34 0.63 11.86
N HIS A 16 -22.13 0.65 10.53
CA HIS A 16 -20.82 0.45 9.95
C HIS A 16 -19.84 1.55 10.38
N ALA A 17 -20.27 2.81 10.39
CA ALA A 17 -19.46 3.94 10.87
C ALA A 17 -19.11 3.79 12.36
N ILE A 18 -20.07 3.38 13.20
CA ILE A 18 -19.81 3.11 14.63
C ILE A 18 -18.79 1.97 14.78
N PHE A 19 -19.00 0.85 14.07
CA PHE A 19 -18.13 -0.33 14.15
C PHE A 19 -16.71 -0.04 13.63
N ALA A 20 -16.56 0.82 12.62
CA ALA A 20 -15.25 1.24 12.14
C ALA A 20 -14.41 1.97 13.19
N LEU A 21 -15.04 2.52 14.24
CA LEU A 21 -14.37 3.19 15.37
C LEU A 21 -14.11 2.26 16.56
N LEU A 22 -14.66 1.04 16.55
CA LEU A 22 -14.53 0.10 17.67
C LEU A 22 -13.20 -0.67 17.59
N PRO A 23 -12.53 -0.92 18.73
CA PRO A 23 -11.37 -1.80 18.75
C PRO A 23 -11.79 -3.27 18.49
N PRO A 24 -10.88 -4.13 18.01
CA PRO A 24 -11.21 -5.52 17.65
C PRO A 24 -11.92 -6.34 18.74
N PRO A 25 -11.56 -6.25 20.05
CA PRO A 25 -12.29 -6.97 21.09
C PRO A 25 -13.75 -6.54 21.22
N ALA A 26 -14.04 -5.26 21.05
CA ALA A 26 -15.40 -4.73 21.09
C ALA A 26 -16.22 -5.17 19.87
N LEU A 27 -15.59 -5.25 18.69
CA LEU A 27 -16.21 -5.81 17.49
C LEU A 27 -16.57 -7.29 17.65
N LEU A 28 -15.70 -8.07 18.30
CA LEU A 28 -15.98 -9.48 18.61
C LEU A 28 -17.18 -9.60 19.56
N ALA A 29 -17.27 -8.75 20.59
CA ALA A 29 -18.43 -8.72 21.48
C ALA A 29 -19.70 -8.30 20.74
N ALA A 30 -19.63 -7.26 19.90
CA ALA A 30 -20.74 -6.80 19.07
C ALA A 30 -21.25 -7.91 18.13
N ALA A 31 -20.34 -8.74 17.60
CA ALA A 31 -20.67 -9.84 16.72
C ALA A 31 -21.50 -10.95 17.40
N LEU A 32 -21.63 -10.95 18.73
CA LEU A 32 -22.44 -11.91 19.50
C LEU A 32 -23.84 -11.38 19.85
N VAL A 33 -24.14 -10.10 19.60
CA VAL A 33 -25.40 -9.46 20.02
C VAL A 33 -26.59 -9.88 19.17
N SER A 34 -26.41 -9.92 17.84
CA SER A 34 -27.47 -10.29 16.88
C SER A 34 -26.87 -10.73 15.55
N HIS A 35 -27.65 -11.38 14.69
CA HIS A 35 -27.20 -11.73 13.34
C HIS A 35 -26.83 -10.51 12.47
N GLN A 36 -27.58 -9.41 12.60
CA GLN A 36 -27.27 -8.17 11.87
C GLN A 36 -25.93 -7.58 12.34
N TRP A 37 -25.74 -7.51 13.66
CA TRP A 37 -24.48 -7.03 14.24
C TRP A 37 -23.32 -7.95 13.89
N HIS A 38 -23.53 -9.26 13.91
CA HIS A 38 -22.56 -10.25 13.45
C HIS A 38 -22.10 -9.96 12.02
N ALA A 39 -23.03 -9.77 11.08
CA ALA A 39 -22.69 -9.50 9.69
C ALA A 39 -21.89 -8.20 9.53
N LEU A 40 -22.28 -7.12 10.20
CA LEU A 40 -21.61 -5.82 10.13
C LEU A 40 -20.24 -5.82 10.83
N ALA A 41 -20.15 -6.46 12.00
CA ALA A 41 -18.91 -6.58 12.77
C ALA A 41 -17.91 -7.48 12.02
N ALA A 42 -18.37 -8.61 11.47
CA ALA A 42 -17.54 -9.49 10.65
C ALA A 42 -16.98 -8.77 9.42
N ARG A 43 -17.81 -8.00 8.70
CA ARG A 43 -17.33 -7.18 7.56
C ARG A 43 -16.20 -6.24 7.97
N THR A 44 -16.32 -5.62 9.15
CA THR A 44 -15.32 -4.69 9.67
C THR A 44 -14.05 -5.41 10.12
N LEU A 45 -14.20 -6.49 10.89
CA LEU A 45 -13.09 -7.32 11.39
C LEU A 45 -12.26 -7.94 10.26
N TYR A 46 -12.93 -8.44 9.22
CA TYR A 46 -12.28 -9.12 8.10
C TYR A 46 -11.91 -8.19 6.96
N ALA A 47 -12.21 -6.88 7.02
CA ALA A 47 -11.85 -5.93 5.97
C ALA A 47 -10.33 -5.82 5.79
N ALA A 48 -9.55 -6.00 6.85
CA ALA A 48 -8.10 -6.00 6.83
C ALA A 48 -7.56 -7.23 7.58
N ILE A 49 -6.93 -8.15 6.85
CA ILE A 49 -6.32 -9.36 7.43
C ILE A 49 -4.81 -9.17 7.46
N ALA A 50 -4.21 -9.39 8.62
CA ALA A 50 -2.76 -9.43 8.77
C ALA A 50 -2.32 -10.85 9.17
N ILE A 51 -1.45 -11.45 8.35
CA ILE A 51 -0.85 -12.75 8.58
C ILE A 51 0.62 -12.53 8.89
N ALA A 52 1.02 -12.84 10.12
CA ALA A 52 2.40 -12.83 10.55
C ALA A 52 2.76 -14.22 11.08
N ASP A 53 3.39 -15.05 10.26
CA ASP A 53 3.86 -16.38 10.68
C ASP A 53 5.25 -16.28 11.32
N SER A 54 5.47 -17.10 12.34
CA SER A 54 6.76 -17.14 13.04
C SER A 54 7.86 -17.63 12.09
N PRO A 55 9.03 -16.97 12.05
CA PRO A 55 10.15 -17.43 11.25
C PRO A 55 10.72 -18.77 11.74
N LEU A 56 10.39 -19.17 12.98
CA LEU A 56 10.85 -20.41 13.59
C LEU A 56 10.04 -21.64 13.13
N LEU A 57 8.89 -21.42 12.49
CA LEU A 57 8.04 -22.52 12.02
C LEU A 57 8.44 -22.92 10.59
N PRO A 58 8.45 -24.23 10.27
CA PRO A 58 8.84 -24.71 8.95
C PRO A 58 7.82 -24.37 7.87
N ALA A 59 6.57 -24.10 8.25
CA ALA A 59 5.46 -23.82 7.33
C ALA A 59 4.59 -22.66 7.83
N PRO A 60 3.94 -21.92 6.93
CA PRO A 60 3.10 -20.76 7.26
C PRO A 60 1.72 -21.20 7.78
N HIS A 61 1.66 -21.61 9.05
CA HIS A 61 0.46 -22.20 9.64
C HIS A 61 -0.75 -21.25 9.65
N LYS A 62 -0.55 -19.96 9.93
CA LYS A 62 -1.66 -19.00 9.93
C LYS A 62 -2.21 -18.79 8.52
N ALA A 63 -1.33 -18.74 7.52
CA ALA A 63 -1.73 -18.67 6.12
C ALA A 63 -2.57 -19.90 5.71
N ALA A 64 -2.09 -21.11 6.02
CA ALA A 64 -2.80 -22.35 5.74
C ALA A 64 -4.17 -22.41 6.43
N ARG A 65 -4.25 -21.97 7.70
CA ARG A 65 -5.52 -21.88 8.45
C ARG A 65 -6.48 -20.89 7.83
N LEU A 66 -6.00 -19.74 7.35
CA LEU A 66 -6.84 -18.78 6.65
C LEU A 66 -7.38 -19.37 5.34
N ALA A 67 -6.53 -19.99 4.53
CA ALA A 67 -6.95 -20.64 3.29
C ALA A 67 -8.04 -21.68 3.55
N ALA A 68 -7.84 -22.55 4.55
CA ALA A 68 -8.84 -23.55 4.96
C ALA A 68 -10.15 -22.90 5.44
N ALA A 69 -10.07 -21.81 6.22
CA ALA A 69 -11.24 -21.09 6.69
C ALA A 69 -12.04 -20.44 5.54
N LEU A 70 -11.36 -19.83 4.57
CA LEU A 70 -11.98 -19.23 3.39
C LEU A 70 -12.59 -20.30 2.48
N ALA A 71 -11.93 -21.44 2.30
CA ALA A 71 -12.47 -22.56 1.55
C ALA A 71 -13.73 -23.15 2.21
N ALA A 72 -13.71 -23.32 3.53
CA ALA A 72 -14.87 -23.82 4.29
C ALA A 72 -16.01 -22.80 4.36
N ARG A 73 -15.72 -21.49 4.21
CA ARG A 73 -16.71 -20.41 4.34
C ARG A 73 -16.52 -19.37 3.21
N PRO A 74 -16.92 -19.69 1.97
CA PRO A 74 -16.64 -18.84 0.80
C PRO A 74 -17.22 -17.42 0.89
N HIS A 75 -18.31 -17.24 1.64
CA HIS A 75 -18.92 -15.93 1.86
C HIS A 75 -17.99 -14.95 2.60
N LEU A 76 -17.04 -15.44 3.40
CA LEU A 76 -16.05 -14.60 4.07
C LEU A 76 -15.06 -13.98 3.08
N ALA A 77 -14.88 -14.58 1.90
CA ALA A 77 -13.87 -14.14 0.94
C ALA A 77 -14.22 -12.83 0.20
N ALA A 78 -15.46 -12.34 0.38
CA ALA A 78 -15.92 -11.05 -0.13
C ALA A 78 -15.60 -9.87 0.81
N TYR A 79 -15.17 -10.13 2.04
CA TYR A 79 -14.93 -9.09 3.04
C TYR A 79 -13.51 -8.49 3.02
N PRO A 80 -12.43 -9.28 2.84
CA PRO A 80 -11.08 -8.75 2.84
C PRO A 80 -10.85 -7.78 1.68
N ARG A 81 -10.55 -6.53 2.04
CA ARG A 81 -10.11 -5.49 1.11
C ARG A 81 -8.61 -5.28 1.20
N ARG A 82 -7.99 -5.62 2.33
CA ARG A 82 -6.55 -5.48 2.57
C ARG A 82 -5.99 -6.76 3.16
N LEU A 83 -4.86 -7.22 2.62
CA LEU A 83 -4.12 -8.37 3.12
C LEU A 83 -2.67 -7.97 3.37
N SER A 84 -2.22 -8.06 4.62
CA SER A 84 -0.79 -7.96 4.96
C SER A 84 -0.25 -9.35 5.20
N PHE A 85 0.76 -9.74 4.43
CA PHE A 85 1.34 -11.07 4.45
C PHE A 85 2.83 -10.99 4.77
N ARG A 86 3.15 -11.34 6.02
CA ARG A 86 4.50 -11.33 6.57
C ARG A 86 4.87 -12.73 7.00
N THR A 87 5.76 -13.37 6.26
CA THR A 87 6.24 -14.69 6.61
C THR A 87 7.65 -14.86 6.08
N HIS A 88 8.44 -15.64 6.79
CA HIS A 88 9.77 -16.09 6.35
C HIS A 88 9.82 -17.61 6.19
N ALA A 89 8.69 -18.29 6.43
CA ALA A 89 8.59 -19.74 6.35
C ALA A 89 8.74 -20.20 4.89
N HIS A 90 9.24 -21.41 4.72
CA HIS A 90 9.23 -22.08 3.43
C HIS A 90 7.78 -22.33 2.98
N GLY A 91 7.50 -22.28 1.67
CA GLY A 91 6.14 -22.44 1.14
C GLY A 91 5.22 -21.21 1.34
N ALA A 92 5.76 -20.06 1.78
CA ALA A 92 5.03 -18.81 1.85
C ALA A 92 4.32 -18.42 0.54
N ALA A 93 4.99 -18.65 -0.59
CA ALA A 93 4.43 -18.36 -1.91
C ALA A 93 3.23 -19.26 -2.24
N ASP A 94 3.35 -20.56 -1.94
CA ASP A 94 2.26 -21.53 -2.17
C ASP A 94 1.04 -21.23 -1.29
N ALA A 95 1.28 -20.86 -0.03
CA ALA A 95 0.22 -20.46 0.87
C ALA A 95 -0.50 -19.19 0.39
N LEU A 96 0.24 -18.19 -0.10
CA LEU A 96 -0.36 -17.00 -0.67
C LEU A 96 -1.11 -17.31 -1.97
N ALA A 97 -0.56 -18.19 -2.82
CA ALA A 97 -1.22 -18.69 -4.03
C ALA A 97 -2.53 -19.44 -3.74
N ALA A 98 -2.65 -20.09 -2.58
CA ALA A 98 -3.89 -20.70 -2.14
C ALA A 98 -4.93 -19.68 -1.63
N ILE A 99 -4.49 -18.55 -1.04
CA ILE A 99 -5.38 -17.53 -0.47
C ILE A 99 -5.89 -16.57 -1.53
N LEU A 100 -5.00 -16.03 -2.38
CA LEU A 100 -5.34 -14.91 -3.27
C LEU A 100 -6.51 -15.20 -4.23
N PRO A 101 -6.61 -16.37 -4.89
CA PRO A 101 -7.74 -16.67 -5.77
C PRO A 101 -9.09 -16.74 -5.04
N LEU A 102 -9.09 -16.95 -3.72
CA LEU A 102 -10.31 -16.97 -2.92
C LEU A 102 -10.82 -15.54 -2.68
N LEU A 103 -9.92 -14.55 -2.60
CA LEU A 103 -10.23 -13.16 -2.30
C LEU A 103 -10.70 -12.41 -3.56
N ARG A 104 -12.01 -12.22 -3.69
CA ARG A 104 -12.62 -11.65 -4.93
C ARG A 104 -12.36 -10.16 -5.12
N ASP A 105 -12.17 -9.47 -4.00
CA ASP A 105 -12.33 -8.03 -3.88
C ASP A 105 -11.13 -7.37 -3.18
N LEU A 106 -9.97 -8.04 -3.24
CA LEU A 106 -8.75 -7.56 -2.62
C LEU A 106 -8.26 -6.30 -3.33
N ASP A 107 -8.25 -5.19 -2.60
CA ASP A 107 -7.83 -3.89 -3.12
C ASP A 107 -6.36 -3.61 -2.78
N ALA A 108 -5.90 -3.98 -1.58
CA ALA A 108 -4.52 -3.77 -1.14
C ALA A 108 -3.83 -5.05 -0.66
N LEU A 109 -2.55 -5.20 -1.02
CA LEU A 109 -1.69 -6.30 -0.62
C LEU A 109 -0.36 -5.75 -0.12
N GLU A 110 0.06 -6.17 1.07
CA GLU A 110 1.39 -5.88 1.60
C GLU A 110 2.17 -7.19 1.73
N LEU A 111 3.36 -7.25 1.13
CA LEU A 111 4.21 -8.43 1.10
C LEU A 111 5.54 -8.15 1.75
N SER A 112 5.87 -8.92 2.80
CA SER A 112 7.21 -8.91 3.38
C SER A 112 8.13 -10.04 2.89
N THR A 113 7.62 -10.91 2.01
CA THR A 113 8.39 -11.97 1.35
C THR A 113 9.02 -11.48 0.06
N ALA A 114 10.08 -12.15 -0.40
CA ALA A 114 10.61 -11.93 -1.74
C ALA A 114 9.55 -12.30 -2.80
N PRO A 115 9.05 -11.35 -3.62
CA PRO A 115 8.02 -11.58 -4.63
C PRO A 115 8.49 -12.54 -5.73
N GLY A 116 9.81 -12.78 -5.83
CA GLY A 116 10.44 -13.70 -6.79
C GLY A 116 9.97 -15.16 -6.75
N ARG A 117 9.06 -15.54 -5.86
CA ARG A 117 8.44 -16.88 -5.86
C ARG A 117 6.95 -16.87 -6.14
N LEU A 118 6.33 -15.71 -6.22
CA LEU A 118 4.91 -15.59 -6.49
C LEU A 118 4.66 -15.68 -8.00
N ASP A 119 3.63 -16.44 -8.37
CA ASP A 119 3.09 -16.35 -9.72
C ASP A 119 2.61 -14.90 -9.91
N PRO A 120 3.20 -14.17 -10.86
CA PRO A 120 2.86 -12.77 -11.07
C PRO A 120 1.38 -12.56 -11.46
N ALA A 121 0.71 -13.58 -12.00
CA ALA A 121 -0.73 -13.56 -12.27
C ALA A 121 -1.58 -13.43 -10.99
N LEU A 122 -1.06 -13.83 -9.83
CA LEU A 122 -1.77 -13.68 -8.56
C LEU A 122 -1.85 -12.22 -8.10
N LEU A 123 -0.94 -11.38 -8.59
CA LEU A 123 -0.93 -9.95 -8.28
C LEU A 123 -1.81 -9.15 -9.25
N ALA A 124 -2.26 -9.77 -10.35
CA ALA A 124 -3.10 -9.17 -11.38
C ALA A 124 -4.53 -8.92 -10.89
N GLY A 125 -4.73 -7.87 -10.11
CA GLY A 125 -6.03 -7.52 -9.52
C GLY A 125 -5.93 -6.56 -8.35
N VAL A 126 -4.76 -6.50 -7.73
CA VAL A 126 -4.48 -5.61 -6.60
C VAL A 126 -4.32 -4.17 -7.10
N ARG A 127 -5.00 -3.22 -6.45
CA ARG A 127 -4.89 -1.79 -6.76
C ARG A 127 -3.75 -1.11 -5.99
N SER A 128 -3.45 -1.59 -4.78
CA SER A 128 -2.44 -1.04 -3.88
C SER A 128 -1.47 -2.13 -3.42
N LEU A 129 -0.17 -1.99 -3.71
CA LEU A 129 0.83 -3.01 -3.41
C LEU A 129 1.96 -2.39 -2.58
N ALA A 130 2.24 -2.98 -1.42
CA ALA A 130 3.39 -2.64 -0.60
C ALA A 130 4.40 -3.79 -0.59
N LEU A 131 5.67 -3.49 -0.84
CA LEU A 131 6.76 -4.47 -0.90
C LEU A 131 7.85 -4.11 0.11
N THR A 132 8.41 -5.11 0.77
CA THR A 132 9.64 -4.95 1.58
C THR A 132 10.87 -5.54 0.91
N SER A 133 10.76 -5.98 -0.33
CA SER A 133 11.89 -6.44 -1.14
C SER A 133 11.76 -5.98 -2.59
N ALA A 134 12.88 -5.84 -3.29
CA ALA A 134 12.91 -5.28 -4.63
C ALA A 134 12.19 -6.19 -5.64
N PRO A 135 11.24 -5.66 -6.42
CA PRO A 135 10.58 -6.45 -7.46
C PRO A 135 11.54 -6.74 -8.62
N ARG A 136 11.34 -7.88 -9.27
CA ARG A 136 12.08 -8.28 -10.49
C ARG A 136 11.33 -7.85 -11.75
N ALA A 137 12.05 -7.77 -12.88
CA ALA A 137 11.45 -7.40 -14.17
C ALA A 137 10.21 -8.22 -14.55
N ARG A 138 10.21 -9.54 -14.29
CA ARG A 138 9.06 -10.42 -14.56
C ARG A 138 7.82 -10.11 -13.71
N GLU A 139 8.02 -9.66 -12.46
CA GLU A 139 6.92 -9.31 -11.56
C GLU A 139 6.31 -7.98 -11.99
N LEU A 140 7.17 -7.00 -12.33
CA LEU A 140 6.74 -5.73 -12.90
C LEU A 140 5.95 -5.93 -14.20
N ALA A 141 6.42 -6.80 -15.09
CA ALA A 141 5.74 -7.09 -16.35
C ALA A 141 4.33 -7.66 -16.16
N ALA A 142 4.14 -8.53 -15.16
CA ALA A 142 2.81 -9.09 -14.92
C ALA A 142 1.87 -8.17 -14.14
N LEU A 143 2.42 -7.38 -13.20
CA LEU A 143 1.67 -6.29 -12.57
C LEU A 143 1.14 -5.32 -13.64
N ALA A 144 1.96 -5.03 -14.66
CA ALA A 144 1.56 -4.23 -15.81
C ALA A 144 0.49 -4.92 -16.69
N ALA A 145 0.57 -6.24 -16.86
CA ALA A 145 -0.39 -7.03 -17.64
C ALA A 145 -1.70 -7.33 -16.90
N GLY A 146 -1.80 -6.98 -15.62
CA GLY A 146 -2.97 -7.28 -14.80
C GLY A 146 -4.25 -6.59 -15.27
N LYS A 147 -5.40 -7.25 -15.06
CA LYS A 147 -6.72 -6.73 -15.47
C LYS A 147 -7.07 -5.40 -14.81
N ARG A 148 -6.64 -5.22 -13.56
CA ARG A 148 -6.77 -3.96 -12.82
C ARG A 148 -5.39 -3.33 -12.74
N PRO A 149 -5.22 -2.08 -13.20
CA PRO A 149 -3.93 -1.41 -13.13
C PRO A 149 -3.58 -1.07 -11.68
N LEU A 150 -2.32 -1.31 -11.31
CA LEU A 150 -1.80 -0.91 -10.01
C LEU A 150 -1.78 0.63 -9.92
N ALA A 151 -2.50 1.18 -8.95
CA ALA A 151 -2.63 2.61 -8.73
C ALA A 151 -1.75 3.11 -7.59
N GLU A 152 -1.43 2.26 -6.61
CA GLU A 152 -0.61 2.63 -5.46
C GLU A 152 0.51 1.61 -5.29
N LEU A 153 1.73 2.10 -5.17
CA LEU A 153 2.93 1.28 -4.99
C LEU A 153 3.76 1.84 -3.83
N ASP A 154 3.94 1.03 -2.79
CA ASP A 154 4.79 1.33 -1.65
C ASP A 154 6.05 0.46 -1.67
N LEU A 155 7.17 1.12 -1.94
CA LEU A 155 8.53 0.60 -1.90
C LEU A 155 9.32 1.18 -0.72
N GLY A 156 8.66 1.74 0.30
CA GLY A 156 9.31 2.32 1.49
C GLY A 156 10.10 1.29 2.30
N GLY A 157 9.73 0.02 2.22
CA GLY A 157 10.47 -1.10 2.81
C GLY A 157 11.66 -1.58 1.95
N VAL A 158 11.84 -1.05 0.74
CA VAL A 158 12.87 -1.48 -0.23
C VAL A 158 13.92 -0.40 -0.40
N SER A 159 15.20 -0.76 -0.39
CA SER A 159 16.26 0.17 -0.81
C SER A 159 16.25 0.30 -2.34
N VAL A 160 15.58 1.32 -2.88
CA VAL A 160 15.34 1.50 -4.31
C VAL A 160 16.47 2.25 -4.99
N THR A 161 17.09 1.63 -5.99
CA THR A 161 18.10 2.28 -6.84
C THR A 161 17.43 3.05 -7.99
N PRO A 162 18.10 4.04 -8.60
CA PRO A 162 17.58 4.74 -9.77
C PRO A 162 17.26 3.80 -10.95
N VAL A 163 18.04 2.72 -11.13
CA VAL A 163 17.79 1.70 -12.16
C VAL A 163 16.46 0.99 -11.91
N LEU A 164 16.22 0.53 -10.68
CA LEU A 164 14.97 -0.12 -10.31
C LEU A 164 13.79 0.83 -10.48
N LEU A 165 13.92 2.09 -10.05
CA LEU A 165 12.85 3.08 -10.20
C LEU A 165 12.49 3.36 -11.67
N ARG A 166 13.49 3.39 -12.55
CA ARG A 166 13.30 3.48 -14.01
C ARG A 166 12.60 2.25 -14.58
N ASP A 167 12.93 1.05 -14.10
CA ASP A 167 12.28 -0.18 -14.55
C ASP A 167 10.81 -0.23 -14.07
N VAL A 168 10.55 0.22 -12.84
CA VAL A 168 9.20 0.41 -12.29
C VAL A 168 8.41 1.42 -13.13
N SER A 169 9.00 2.58 -13.46
CA SER A 169 8.30 3.63 -14.22
C SER A 169 7.93 3.20 -15.64
N ARG A 170 8.78 2.40 -16.28
CA ARG A 170 8.51 1.83 -17.60
C ARG A 170 7.39 0.78 -17.58
N ALA A 171 7.35 -0.05 -16.54
CA ALA A 171 6.37 -1.12 -16.45
C ALA A 171 5.01 -0.61 -15.92
N LEU A 172 5.01 0.27 -14.92
CA LEU A 172 3.84 0.63 -14.13
C LEU A 172 3.44 2.10 -14.33
N THR A 173 3.10 2.45 -15.57
CA THR A 173 2.78 3.83 -15.99
C THR A 173 1.49 4.40 -15.40
N ARG A 174 0.65 3.55 -14.78
CA ARG A 174 -0.65 3.92 -14.19
C ARG A 174 -0.61 4.17 -12.67
N VAL A 175 0.59 4.15 -12.07
CA VAL A 175 0.76 4.45 -10.64
C VAL A 175 0.41 5.92 -10.38
N ARG A 176 -0.46 6.12 -9.39
CA ARG A 176 -0.95 7.42 -8.91
C ARG A 176 -0.34 7.80 -7.56
N VAL A 177 -0.02 6.83 -6.73
CA VAL A 177 0.63 7.04 -5.43
C VAL A 177 1.89 6.19 -5.40
N LEU A 178 3.04 6.81 -5.21
CA LEU A 178 4.32 6.14 -5.12
C LEU A 178 5.01 6.53 -3.82
N ARG A 179 5.22 5.55 -2.96
CA ARG A 179 6.09 5.70 -1.78
C ARG A 179 7.39 4.97 -2.02
N VAL A 180 8.53 5.61 -1.79
CA VAL A 180 9.84 5.04 -2.14
C VAL A 180 10.91 5.42 -1.14
N ARG A 181 11.74 4.44 -0.77
CA ARG A 181 12.98 4.64 -0.02
C ARG A 181 14.17 4.55 -0.96
N LEU A 182 14.82 5.67 -1.26
CA LEU A 182 15.96 5.67 -2.18
C LEU A 182 17.22 5.12 -1.51
N ALA A 183 17.96 4.30 -2.24
CA ALA A 183 19.24 3.73 -1.83
C ALA A 183 20.35 4.79 -1.94
N LEU A 184 20.57 5.59 -0.88
CA LEU A 184 21.56 6.67 -0.89
C LEU A 184 23.01 6.21 -0.67
N ARG A 185 23.20 4.95 -0.29
CA ARG A 185 24.37 4.55 0.52
C ARG A 185 25.67 4.32 -0.25
N HIS A 186 25.68 4.35 -1.60
CA HIS A 186 26.89 4.03 -2.37
C HIS A 186 27.10 4.83 -3.66
N THR A 187 26.27 5.81 -3.98
CA THR A 187 26.49 6.74 -5.09
C THR A 187 27.39 7.89 -4.64
N LEU A 188 28.69 7.60 -4.64
CA LEU A 188 29.82 8.54 -4.49
C LEU A 188 29.91 9.29 -3.16
N HIS A 189 30.84 8.81 -2.34
CA HIS A 189 31.56 9.58 -1.33
C HIS A 189 31.74 11.05 -1.79
N PHE A 190 31.08 11.99 -1.11
CA PHE A 190 31.33 13.44 -1.08
C PHE A 190 30.85 14.38 -2.21
N ALA A 191 30.31 13.93 -3.35
CA ALA A 191 30.09 14.88 -4.47
C ALA A 191 28.66 15.47 -4.60
N LEU A 192 27.62 14.74 -4.16
CA LEU A 192 26.24 15.17 -4.37
C LEU A 192 25.55 15.33 -3.01
N SER A 193 25.12 16.56 -2.70
CA SER A 193 24.20 16.84 -1.61
C SER A 193 22.94 16.00 -1.77
N GLY A 194 22.28 15.64 -0.66
CA GLY A 194 21.03 14.85 -0.71
C GLY A 194 20.00 15.42 -1.69
N ILE A 195 19.95 16.75 -1.81
CA ILE A 195 19.08 17.47 -2.75
C ILE A 195 19.40 17.21 -4.22
N ALA A 196 20.67 17.03 -4.59
CA ALA A 196 21.06 16.78 -5.98
C ALA A 196 20.60 15.39 -6.44
N LEU A 197 20.58 14.41 -5.53
CA LEU A 197 20.01 13.10 -5.86
C LEU A 197 18.49 13.17 -6.02
N LEU A 198 17.82 13.94 -5.17
CA LEU A 198 16.39 14.19 -5.33
C LEU A 198 16.12 14.86 -6.68
N ALA A 199 16.87 15.90 -7.05
CA ALA A 199 16.78 16.52 -8.37
C ALA A 199 16.95 15.51 -9.53
N ALA A 200 17.82 14.52 -9.37
CA ALA A 200 18.04 13.46 -10.36
C ALA A 200 16.84 12.52 -10.57
N LEU A 201 15.79 12.58 -9.73
CA LEU A 201 14.53 11.86 -9.95
C LEU A 201 13.70 12.46 -11.08
N THR A 202 13.91 13.74 -11.41
CA THR A 202 13.09 14.49 -12.37
C THR A 202 12.85 13.74 -13.70
N PRO A 203 13.87 13.15 -14.37
CA PRO A 203 13.66 12.40 -15.60
C PRO A 203 12.82 11.13 -15.42
N VAL A 204 12.89 10.49 -14.25
CA VAL A 204 12.14 9.27 -13.94
C VAL A 204 10.68 9.61 -13.62
N LEU A 205 10.43 10.72 -12.94
CA LEU A 205 9.08 11.21 -12.65
C LEU A 205 8.30 11.52 -13.93
N GLY A 206 8.97 11.99 -14.99
CA GLY A 206 8.35 12.20 -16.30
C GLY A 206 7.80 10.93 -16.97
N ALA A 207 8.20 9.74 -16.51
CA ALA A 207 7.66 8.46 -16.98
C ALA A 207 6.39 8.02 -16.22
N PHE A 208 5.96 8.76 -15.18
CA PHE A 208 4.71 8.51 -14.46
C PHE A 208 3.68 9.60 -14.77
N PRO A 209 2.94 9.51 -15.88
CA PRO A 209 2.01 10.56 -16.30
C PRO A 209 0.82 10.76 -15.36
N LEU A 210 0.50 9.77 -14.53
CA LEU A 210 -0.65 9.78 -13.62
C LEU A 210 -0.26 9.91 -12.15
N LEU A 211 1.02 10.14 -11.83
CA LEU A 211 1.47 10.23 -10.44
C LEU A 211 0.94 11.51 -9.80
N ILE A 212 0.14 11.35 -8.76
CA ILE A 212 -0.48 12.44 -7.99
C ILE A 212 0.26 12.63 -6.66
N GLU A 213 0.74 11.55 -6.05
CA GLU A 213 1.41 11.58 -4.76
C GLU A 213 2.76 10.86 -4.81
N LEU A 214 3.80 11.53 -4.34
CA LEU A 214 5.15 11.00 -4.18
C LEU A 214 5.59 11.10 -2.72
N ASP A 215 5.75 9.98 -2.03
CA ASP A 215 6.26 9.93 -0.66
C ASP A 215 7.71 9.42 -0.62
N LEU A 216 8.63 10.35 -0.36
CA LEU A 216 10.07 10.10 -0.18
C LEU A 216 10.46 10.05 1.30
N SER A 217 9.51 10.20 2.23
CA SER A 217 9.76 10.19 3.67
C SER A 217 10.52 8.97 4.20
N PRO A 218 10.45 7.77 3.60
CA PRO A 218 11.26 6.62 4.03
C PRO A 218 12.76 6.73 3.69
N THR A 219 13.15 7.69 2.85
CA THR A 219 14.54 7.86 2.40
C THR A 219 15.39 8.51 3.48
N ASP A 220 16.53 7.90 3.80
CA ASP A 220 17.46 8.41 4.81
C ASP A 220 18.46 9.38 4.17
N VAL A 221 18.28 10.69 4.34
CA VAL A 221 19.23 11.70 3.84
C VAL A 221 20.19 12.13 4.96
N VAL A 222 21.48 12.23 4.64
CA VAL A 222 22.48 12.80 5.56
C VAL A 222 22.41 14.33 5.47
N GLY A 223 22.14 14.98 6.61
CA GLY A 223 22.02 16.45 6.72
C GLY A 223 20.58 16.93 6.88
N ARG A 224 20.41 18.20 7.26
CA ARG A 224 19.09 18.84 7.30
C ARG A 224 18.75 19.32 5.89
N ALA A 225 17.71 18.77 5.29
CA ALA A 225 17.15 19.33 4.06
C ALA A 225 16.61 20.74 4.35
N GLN A 226 16.88 21.68 3.45
CA GLN A 226 16.38 23.04 3.58
C GLN A 226 15.01 23.15 2.89
N PRO A 227 13.96 23.66 3.57
CA PRO A 227 12.63 23.80 2.97
C PRO A 227 12.61 24.59 1.65
N ALA A 228 13.50 25.58 1.50
CA ALA A 228 13.60 26.37 0.27
C ALA A 228 14.08 25.54 -0.93
N GLU A 229 14.98 24.57 -0.70
CA GLU A 229 15.45 23.66 -1.74
C GLU A 229 14.36 22.66 -2.12
N GLU A 230 13.65 22.11 -1.14
CA GLU A 230 12.50 21.21 -1.36
C GLU A 230 11.38 21.90 -2.15
N HIS A 231 11.06 23.16 -1.82
CA HIS A 231 10.11 23.97 -2.59
C HIS A 231 10.54 24.11 -4.06
N SER A 232 11.83 24.37 -4.29
CA SER A 232 12.39 24.48 -5.65
C SER A 232 12.32 23.15 -6.42
N LEU A 233 12.48 22.02 -5.72
CA LEU A 233 12.27 20.70 -6.28
C LEU A 233 10.80 20.45 -6.65
N CYS A 234 9.84 20.88 -5.83
CA CYS A 234 8.41 20.74 -6.15
C CYS A 234 8.07 21.38 -7.51
N ALA A 235 8.54 22.60 -7.77
CA ALA A 235 8.35 23.26 -9.05
C ALA A 235 9.01 22.49 -10.21
N THR A 236 10.16 21.86 -9.96
CA THR A 236 10.88 21.06 -10.96
C THR A 236 10.17 19.74 -11.26
N TYR A 237 9.70 19.05 -10.22
CA TYR A 237 8.93 17.82 -10.35
C TYR A 237 7.58 18.06 -11.03
N ALA A 238 6.88 19.15 -10.69
CA ALA A 238 5.61 19.52 -11.32
C ALA A 238 5.74 19.71 -12.84
N ARG A 239 6.86 20.29 -13.31
CA ARG A 239 7.12 20.41 -14.75
C ARG A 239 7.33 19.06 -15.43
N ALA A 240 8.00 18.12 -14.77
CA ALA A 240 8.23 16.78 -15.31
C ALA A 240 6.99 15.88 -15.20
N CYS A 241 6.22 16.01 -14.13
CA CYS A 241 5.03 15.23 -13.83
C CYS A 241 3.86 16.17 -13.50
N PRO A 242 3.10 16.65 -14.50
CA PRO A 242 2.06 17.66 -14.30
C PRO A 242 0.88 17.24 -13.42
N ALA A 243 0.68 15.93 -13.24
CA ALA A 243 -0.37 15.39 -12.37
C ALA A 243 0.01 15.43 -10.88
N LEU A 244 1.29 15.68 -10.55
CA LEU A 244 1.82 15.62 -9.20
C LEU A 244 1.24 16.76 -8.36
N ALA A 245 0.48 16.39 -7.33
CA ALA A 245 -0.20 17.32 -6.45
C ALA A 245 0.29 17.25 -4.99
N ARG A 246 1.02 16.20 -4.63
CA ARG A 246 1.50 15.97 -3.26
C ARG A 246 2.88 15.35 -3.25
N VAL A 247 3.79 15.93 -2.48
CA VAL A 247 5.14 15.39 -2.27
C VAL A 247 5.46 15.41 -0.79
N VAL A 248 5.93 14.28 -0.25
CA VAL A 248 6.45 14.20 1.12
C VAL A 248 7.95 13.95 1.05
N PHE A 249 8.75 14.88 1.58
CA PHE A 249 10.21 14.76 1.55
C PHE A 249 10.78 13.96 2.72
N PRO A 250 12.06 13.57 2.65
CA PRO A 250 12.78 12.94 3.77
C PRO A 250 12.75 13.74 5.08
N SER A 251 12.66 15.08 4.99
CA SER A 251 12.47 16.00 6.12
C SER A 251 11.14 15.83 6.86
N LYS A 252 10.23 15.00 6.33
CA LYS A 252 8.82 14.87 6.73
C LYS A 252 7.96 16.09 6.39
N MET A 253 8.51 17.06 5.66
CA MET A 253 7.72 18.15 5.12
C MET A 253 6.85 17.64 3.98
N GLU A 254 5.56 17.91 4.09
CA GLU A 254 4.57 17.67 3.04
C GLU A 254 4.36 18.94 2.25
N TRP A 255 4.39 18.84 0.93
CA TRP A 255 4.07 19.90 0.01
C TRP A 255 2.82 19.53 -0.79
N LEU A 256 1.86 20.45 -0.85
CA LEU A 256 0.60 20.30 -1.58
C LEU A 256 0.50 21.36 -2.67
N PHE A 257 0.14 20.95 -3.88
CA PHE A 257 -0.11 21.86 -4.99
C PHE A 257 -1.55 22.36 -4.95
N LEU A 258 -1.72 23.68 -4.89
CA LEU A 258 -3.02 24.33 -4.92
C LEU A 258 -3.32 24.76 -6.36
N SER A 259 -4.09 23.94 -7.10
CA SER A 259 -4.37 24.18 -8.53
C SER A 259 -5.02 25.53 -8.84
N LYS A 260 -5.75 26.12 -7.89
CA LYS A 260 -6.38 27.44 -8.07
C LYS A 260 -5.39 28.60 -8.07
N GLU A 261 -4.29 28.43 -7.36
CA GLU A 261 -3.27 29.47 -7.13
C GLU A 261 -1.96 29.15 -7.85
N GLU A 262 -1.82 27.93 -8.40
CA GLU A 262 -0.62 27.40 -9.03
C GLU A 262 0.63 27.45 -8.13
N ILE A 263 0.42 27.36 -6.81
CA ILE A 263 1.49 27.39 -5.80
C ILE A 263 1.60 26.09 -5.02
N TRP A 264 2.80 25.84 -4.51
CA TRP A 264 3.08 24.78 -3.54
C TRP A 264 3.04 25.33 -2.11
N VAL A 265 2.28 24.70 -1.24
CA VAL A 265 2.19 25.04 0.18
C VAL A 265 2.72 23.90 1.05
N SER A 266 3.47 24.24 2.10
CA SER A 266 4.02 23.24 3.02
C SER A 266 3.15 23.01 4.25
N LYS A 267 3.19 21.77 4.76
CA LYS A 267 2.65 21.34 6.05
C LYS A 267 3.68 20.46 6.74
N TYR A 268 3.81 20.60 8.05
CA TYR A 268 4.58 19.68 8.85
C TYR A 268 3.70 18.49 9.26
N LEU A 269 4.19 17.27 9.03
CA LEU A 269 3.56 16.01 9.44
C LEU A 269 4.05 15.55 10.82
#